data_AF-A0A7W7YTB6-F1
#
_entry.id   AF-A0A7W7YTB6-F1
#
_cell.length_a   1.000
_cell.length_b   1.000
_cell.length_c   1.000
_cell.angle_alpha   90.00
_cell.angle_beta   90.00
_cell.angle_gamma   90.00
#
_symmetry.space_group_name_H-M   'P 1'
#
loop_
_entity.id
_entity.type
_entity.pdbx_description
1 polymer ?
#
loop_
_entity_poly.entity_id
_entity_poly.type
_entity_poly.pdbx_seq_one_letter_code
_entity_poly.pdbx_strand_id
1 'polypeptide(L)' 'MGSFSIWHWLIVLVVVLLLFGRGKIPELMGDVAKGIKNFKKGMSDEDAAAEQAKTVDHKADEVK' A
#
# COMPACT_ATOMS: atom_id res chain seq x y z
N MET A 1 -7.01 6.14 32.48
CA MET A 1 -6.41 7.08 31.52
C MET A 1 -6.82 6.63 30.12
N GLY A 2 -8.11 6.84 29.80
CA GLY A 2 -8.72 6.40 28.54
C GLY A 2 -8.40 7.42 27.46
N SER A 3 -7.26 7.23 26.83
CA SER A 3 -6.77 8.00 25.70
C SER A 3 -7.89 8.22 24.69
N PHE A 4 -8.38 9.47 24.63
CA PHE A 4 -9.19 10.07 23.58
C PHE A 4 -10.23 9.13 22.96
N SER A 5 -11.40 9.08 23.61
CA SER A 5 -12.62 8.40 23.17
C SER A 5 -12.78 8.44 21.65
N ILE A 6 -13.10 7.29 21.04
CA ILE A 6 -13.37 7.13 19.59
C ILE A 6 -14.30 8.23 19.05
N TRP A 7 -15.19 8.74 19.89
CA TRP A 7 -16.05 9.88 19.63
C TRP A 7 -15.32 11.19 19.26
N HIS A 8 -14.19 11.48 19.90
CA HIS A 8 -13.37 12.66 19.59
C HIS A 8 -12.78 12.56 18.18
N TRP A 9 -12.24 11.38 17.82
CA TRP A 9 -11.70 11.14 16.50
C TRP A 9 -12.76 11.25 15.40
N LEU A 10 -13.99 10.80 15.67
CA LEU A 10 -15.13 10.96 14.75
C LEU A 10 -15.42 12.44 14.47
N ILE A 11 -15.46 13.27 15.51
CA ILE A 11 -15.70 14.72 15.39
C ILE A 11 -14.57 15.40 14.62
N VAL A 12 -13.31 15.07 14.94
CA VAL A 12 -12.14 15.61 14.23
C VAL A 12 -12.18 15.24 12.75
N LEU A 13 -12.53 14.00 12.41
CA LEU A 13 -12.64 13.55 11.02
C LEU A 13 -13.70 14.37 10.27
N VAL A 14 -14.85 14.63 10.88
CA VAL A 14 -15.92 15.46 10.29
C VAL A 14 -15.43 16.89 10.03
N VAL A 15 -14.73 17.50 10.99
CA VAL A 15 -14.17 18.85 10.82
C VAL A 15 -13.14 18.90 9.70
N VAL A 16 -12.21 17.93 9.66
CA VAL A 16 -11.21 17.82 8.59
C VAL A 16 -11.90 17.65 7.23
N LEU A 17 -12.94 16.82 7.14
CA LEU A 17 -13.68 16.60 5.91
C LEU A 17 -14.45 17.85 5.44
N LEU A 18 -14.92 18.68 6.37
CA LEU A 18 -15.55 19.97 6.07
C LEU A 18 -14.53 21.04 5.60
N LEU A 19 -13.36 21.12 6.23
CA LEU A 19 -12.31 22.09 5.87
C LEU A 19 -11.68 21.77 4.51
N PHE A 20 -11.38 20.51 4.25
CA PHE A 20 -10.77 20.07 2.99
C PHE A 20 -11.80 19.79 1.90
N GLY A 21 -13.07 19.56 2.27
CA GLY A 21 -14.15 19.21 1.36
C GLY A 21 -14.05 17.78 0.81
N ARG A 22 -15.19 17.24 0.34
CA ARG A 22 -15.28 15.88 -0.23
C ARG A 22 -14.49 15.66 -1.53
N GLY A 23 -14.05 16.73 -2.21
CA GLY A 23 -13.34 16.64 -3.48
C GLY A 23 -11.82 16.49 -3.36
N LYS A 24 -11.19 17.15 -2.37
CA LYS A 24 -9.73 17.18 -2.25
C LYS A 24 -9.16 15.91 -1.64
N ILE A 25 -9.85 15.29 -0.68
CA ILE A 25 -9.35 14.07 -0.02
C ILE A 25 -9.24 12.88 -1.00
N PRO A 26 -10.24 12.57 -1.84
CA PRO A 26 -10.13 11.48 -2.81
C PRO A 26 -9.05 11.70 -3.87
N GLU A 27 -8.87 12.94 -4.32
CA GLU A 27 -7.86 13.32 -5.32
C GLU A 27 -6.44 13.10 -4.76
N LEU A 28 -6.17 13.63 -3.57
CA LEU A 28 -4.89 13.46 -2.88
C LEU A 28 -4.62 11.99 -2.49
N MET A 29 -5.64 11.28 -1.98
CA MET A 29 -5.51 9.86 -1.66
C MET A 29 -5.28 9.01 -2.91
N GLY A 30 -5.86 9.38 -4.05
CA GLY A 30 -5.64 8.71 -5.32
C GLY A 30 -4.18 8.77 -5.77
N ASP A 31 -3.55 9.94 -5.66
CA ASP A 31 -2.15 10.12 -6.08
C ASP A 31 -1.17 9.48 -5.09
N VAL A 32 -1.45 9.56 -3.78
CA VAL A 32 -0.71 8.83 -2.75
C VAL A 32 -0.83 7.32 -2.95
N ALA A 33 -2.04 6.80 -3.23
CA ALA A 33 -2.27 5.38 -3.47
C ALA A 33 -1.55 4.88 -4.72
N LYS A 34 -1.50 5.67 -5.80
CA LYS A 34 -0.71 5.33 -7.00
C LYS A 34 0.79 5.27 -6.68
N GLY A 35 1.31 6.24 -5.93
CA GLY A 35 2.71 6.27 -5.50
C GLY A 35 3.08 5.03 -4.68
N ILE A 36 2.27 4.70 -3.66
CA ILE A 36 2.47 3.51 -2.82
C ILE A 36 2.31 2.22 -3.63
N LYS A 37 1.36 2.14 -4.56
CA LYS A 37 1.18 0.96 -5.43
C LYS A 37 2.39 0.74 -6.33
N ASN A 38 2.94 1.79 -6.94
CA ASN A 38 4.13 1.70 -7.76
C ASN A 38 5.37 1.35 -6.94
N PHE A 39 5.50 1.89 -5.73
CA PHE A 39 6.56 1.54 -4.80
C PHE A 39 6.48 0.06 -4.39
N LYS A 40 5.29 -0.41 -4.01
CA LYS A 40 5.07 -1.82 -3.67
C LYS A 40 5.32 -2.74 -4.86
N LYS A 41 4.88 -2.35 -6.05
CA LYS A 41 5.11 -3.13 -7.27
C LYS A 41 6.60 -3.21 -7.63
N GLY A 42 7.33 -2.10 -7.54
CA GLY A 42 8.78 -2.08 -7.77
C GLY A 42 9.53 -2.98 -6.80
N MET A 43 9.19 -2.90 -5.51
CA MET A 43 9.81 -3.74 -4.49
C MET A 43 9.43 -5.23 -4.63
N SER A 44 8.16 -5.52 -4.96
CA SER A 44 7.73 -6.90 -5.25
C SER A 44 8.29 -7.45 -6.56
N ASP A 45 8.57 -6.63 -7.57
CA ASP A 45 9.27 -7.06 -8.80
C ASP A 45 10.75 -7.36 -8.51
N GLU A 46 11.41 -6.64 -7.59
CA GLU A 46 12.77 -6.98 -7.11
C GLU A 46 12.78 -8.27 -6.29
N ASP A 47 11.82 -8.46 -5.38
CA ASP A 47 11.66 -9.72 -4.64
C ASP A 47 11.28 -10.90 -5.57
N ALA A 48 10.38 -10.69 -6.53
CA ALA A 48 9.98 -11.72 -7.49
C ALA A 48 11.09 -12.05 -8.52
N ALA A 49 11.94 -11.08 -8.88
CA ALA A 49 13.13 -11.33 -9.68
C ALA A 49 14.20 -12.12 -8.89
N ALA A 50 14.31 -11.87 -7.58
CA ALA A 50 15.15 -12.67 -6.69
C ALA A 50 14.62 -14.10 -6.48
N GLU A 51 13.29 -14.29 -6.54
CA GLU A 51 12.65 -15.60 -6.38
C GLU A 51 12.62 -16.44 -7.68
N GLN A 52 12.41 -15.81 -8.85
CA GLN A 52 12.47 -16.50 -10.15
C GLN A 52 13.89 -16.93 -10.54
N ALA A 53 14.93 -16.29 -10.00
CA ALA A 53 16.31 -16.73 -10.18
C ALA A 53 16.64 -18.06 -9.46
N LYS A 54 15.79 -18.53 -8.52
CA LYS A 54 15.99 -19.82 -7.82
C LYS A 54 15.18 -20.98 -8.41
N THR A 55 14.24 -20.75 -9.33
CA THR A 55 13.36 -21.81 -9.86
C THR A 55 13.79 -22.38 -11.21
N VAL A 56 14.85 -21.83 -11.84
CA VAL A 56 15.33 -22.30 -13.15
C VAL A 56 16.31 -23.50 -13.03
N ASP A 57 16.84 -23.79 -11.83
CA ASP A 57 17.85 -24.83 -11.60
C ASP A 57 17.31 -26.20 -11.09
N HIS A 58 16.01 -26.51 -11.20
CA HIS A 58 15.46 -27.80 -10.73
C HIS A 58 14.66 -28.60 -11.78
N LYS A 59 14.93 -28.41 -13.08
CA LYS A 59 14.33 -29.23 -14.14
C LYS A 59 15.30 -29.54 -15.28
N ALA A 60 16.51 -29.98 -14.96
CA ALA A 60 17.46 -30.48 -15.96
C ALA A 60 18.17 -31.79 -15.56
N ASP A 61 18.18 -32.17 -14.27
CA ASP A 61 18.77 -33.42 -13.78
C ASP A 61 17.70 -34.45 -13.39
N GLU A 62 16.96 -34.98 -14.36
CA GLU A 62 16.25 -36.27 -14.17
C GLU A 62 16.11 -37.08 -15.47
N VAL A 63 17.06 -36.94 -16.38
CA VAL A 63 17.18 -37.84 -17.55
C VAL A 63 18.64 -38.24 -17.72
N LYS A 64 19.12 -39.14 -16.86
CA LYS A 64 20.19 -40.08 -17.19
C LYS A 64 20.20 -41.28 -16.25
#